data_AF-A0A178ABV3-F1
#
_entry.id   AF-A0A178ABV3-F1
#
_cell.length_a   1.000
_cell.length_b   1.000
_cell.length_c   1.000
_cell.angle_alpha   90.00
_cell.angle_beta   90.00
_cell.angle_gamma   90.00
#
_symmetry.space_group_name_H-M   'P 1'
#
loop_
_entity.id
_entity.type
_entity.pdbx_description
1 polymer ?
#
loop_
_entity_poly.entity_id
_entity_poly.type
_entity_poly.pdbx_seq_one_letter_code
_entity_poly.pdbx_strand_id
1 'polypeptide(L)'
;MAPRKKTEEKATANEAADMVLHYLRKQNRPYSAIDVSANLHNKVTKAAAAKVLKDLHEQKQIEGRPAGKQIVYHAIQTLAHLTKDPASSCTPEQLAALDTQITDLRNQTTQLTATAKILRGTLSSLNSELSTADLISNVQALETEKTEILERLESLKAGKAKKVTKEQREEVEREWKVWRRMAKRREVIARNVWGIIAESVQDKEEREELREALGLDD
;
A
#
# COMPACT_ATOMS: atom_id res chain seq x y z
N MET A 1 22.12 21.48 6.37
CA MET A 1 21.54 22.53 7.24
C MET A 1 20.25 22.00 7.85
N ALA A 2 20.16 21.91 9.18
CA ALA A 2 18.91 21.55 9.85
C ALA A 2 17.84 22.64 9.60
N PRO A 3 16.57 22.27 9.35
CA PRO A 3 15.54 23.24 9.02
C PRO A 3 15.23 24.12 10.24
N ARG A 4 15.22 25.44 10.05
CA ARG A 4 14.87 26.41 11.09
C ARG A 4 13.42 26.19 11.51
N LYS A 5 13.21 25.93 12.80
CA LYS A 5 11.90 25.79 13.45
C LYS A 5 11.11 27.08 13.19
N LYS A 6 9.95 26.96 12.53
CA LYS A 6 9.03 28.10 12.30
C LYS A 6 8.72 28.75 13.65
N THR A 7 9.06 30.02 13.79
CA THR A 7 8.74 30.81 14.98
C THR A 7 7.25 31.11 14.93
N GLU A 8 6.45 30.40 15.72
CA GLU A 8 5.04 30.76 15.92
C GLU A 8 4.96 32.17 16.53
N GLU A 9 4.02 32.97 16.06
CA GLU A 9 3.80 34.34 16.57
C GLU A 9 3.53 34.29 18.08
N LYS A 10 4.28 35.09 18.83
CA LYS A 10 4.13 35.20 20.28
C LYS A 10 2.88 36.01 20.56
N ALA A 11 2.04 35.53 21.47
CA ALA A 11 0.83 36.23 21.84
C ALA A 11 1.11 37.58 22.50
N THR A 12 0.23 38.54 22.24
CA THR A 12 0.23 39.82 22.97
C THR A 12 -0.16 39.59 24.44
N ALA A 13 0.09 40.58 25.31
CA ALA A 13 -0.09 40.40 26.76
C ALA A 13 -1.53 40.03 27.16
N ASN A 14 -2.54 40.62 26.52
CA ASN A 14 -3.95 40.34 26.80
C ASN A 14 -4.37 38.96 26.26
N GLU A 15 -3.95 38.63 25.03
CA GLU A 15 -4.20 37.31 24.45
C GLU A 15 -3.53 36.19 25.26
N ALA A 16 -2.34 36.45 25.81
CA ALA A 16 -1.65 35.51 26.68
C ALA A 16 -2.45 35.22 27.97
N ALA A 17 -3.09 36.23 28.56
CA ALA A 17 -3.93 36.06 29.75
C ALA A 17 -5.17 35.21 29.45
N ASP A 18 -5.88 35.53 28.36
CA ASP A 18 -7.09 34.82 27.96
C ASP A 18 -6.79 33.36 27.59
N MET A 19 -5.70 33.10 26.87
CA MET A 19 -5.28 31.75 26.53
C MET A 19 -4.92 30.91 27.76
N VAL A 20 -4.19 31.48 28.71
CA VAL A 20 -3.81 30.77 29.94
C VAL A 20 -5.03 30.47 30.79
N LEU A 21 -5.93 31.44 30.98
CA LEU A 21 -7.16 31.26 31.74
C LEU A 21 -8.07 30.21 31.09
N HIS A 22 -8.29 30.31 29.78
CA HIS A 22 -9.09 29.35 29.03
C HIS A 22 -8.48 27.94 29.10
N TYR A 23 -7.16 27.82 28.97
CA TYR A 23 -6.47 26.54 29.08
C TYR A 23 -6.64 25.90 30.46
N LEU A 24 -6.44 26.66 31.54
CA LEU A 24 -6.61 26.17 32.91
C LEU A 24 -8.05 25.72 33.19
N ARG A 25 -9.05 26.46 32.70
CA ARG A 25 -10.48 26.08 32.83
C ARG A 25 -10.82 24.83 32.03
N LYS A 26 -10.35 24.74 30.78
CA LYS A 26 -10.62 23.60 29.90
C LYS A 26 -10.01 22.31 30.43
N GLN A 27 -8.77 22.35 30.91
CA GLN A 27 -8.09 21.17 31.43
C GLN A 27 -8.48 20.84 32.87
N ASN A 28 -8.89 21.84 33.64
CA ASN A 28 -9.24 21.75 35.06
C ASN A 28 -8.23 20.94 35.89
N ARG A 29 -6.94 21.09 35.56
CA ARG A 29 -5.80 20.42 36.20
C ARG A 29 -4.82 21.47 36.75
N PRO A 30 -4.14 21.18 37.87
CA PRO A 30 -3.14 22.07 38.43
C PRO A 30 -1.84 22.04 37.61
N TYR A 31 -1.32 23.21 37.21
CA TYR A 31 -0.12 23.34 36.39
C TYR A 31 0.84 24.42 36.90
N SER A 32 2.15 24.21 36.71
CA SER A 32 3.16 25.26 36.93
C SER A 32 3.29 26.20 35.72
N ALA A 33 3.97 27.34 35.90
CA ALA A 33 4.28 28.24 34.77
C ALA A 33 5.09 27.57 33.66
N ILE A 34 5.93 26.59 34.00
CA ILE A 34 6.70 25.80 33.03
C ILE A 34 5.74 24.94 32.21
N ASP A 35 4.86 24.20 32.88
CA ASP A 35 3.91 23.29 32.25
C ASP A 35 2.94 24.06 31.34
N VAL A 36 2.42 25.20 31.79
CA VAL A 36 1.53 26.05 30.99
C VAL A 36 2.25 26.53 29.72
N SER A 37 3.50 26.99 29.83
CA SER A 37 4.26 27.44 28.65
C SER A 37 4.55 26.30 27.67
N ALA A 38 4.84 25.09 28.17
CA ALA A 38 5.10 23.92 27.36
C ALA A 38 3.83 23.42 26.66
N ASN A 39 2.70 23.35 27.38
CA ASN A 39 1.42 22.88 26.87
C ASN A 39 0.78 23.87 25.88
N LEU A 40 1.09 25.16 25.98
CA LEU A 40 0.74 26.18 24.99
C LEU A 40 1.79 26.30 23.87
N HIS A 41 2.68 25.30 23.72
CA HIS A 41 3.70 25.23 22.68
C HIS A 41 4.59 26.48 22.58
N ASN A 42 4.90 27.13 23.70
CA ASN A 42 5.66 28.38 23.81
C ASN A 42 5.01 29.61 23.14
N LYS A 43 3.73 29.56 22.76
CA LYS A 43 2.97 30.77 22.36
C LYS A 43 2.94 31.82 23.47
N VAL A 44 2.91 31.34 24.72
CA VAL A 44 3.22 32.10 25.93
C VAL A 44 4.54 31.59 26.49
N THR A 45 5.58 32.43 26.50
CA THR A 45 6.90 32.04 27.02
C THR A 45 6.84 31.77 28.53
N LYS A 46 7.77 30.98 29.08
CA LYS A 46 7.85 30.70 30.53
C LYS A 46 7.78 31.96 31.42
N ALA A 47 8.51 33.01 31.03
CA ALA A 47 8.53 34.27 31.78
C ALA A 47 7.18 34.99 31.70
N ALA A 48 6.57 35.03 30.51
CA ALA A 48 5.24 35.61 30.31
C ALA A 48 4.16 34.81 31.06
N ALA A 49 4.22 33.48 31.02
CA ALA A 49 3.29 32.60 31.73
C ALA A 49 3.39 32.79 33.25
N ALA A 50 4.60 32.90 33.80
CA ALA A 50 4.80 33.16 35.22
C ALA A 50 4.19 34.51 35.65
N LYS A 51 4.34 35.55 34.82
CA LYS A 51 3.72 36.86 35.07
C LYS A 51 2.20 36.80 34.98
N VAL A 52 1.67 36.28 33.88
CA VAL A 52 0.24 36.14 33.62
C VAL A 52 -0.45 35.32 34.72
N LEU A 53 0.12 34.20 35.14
CA LEU A 53 -0.45 33.37 36.21
C LEU A 53 -0.47 34.10 37.55
N LYS A 54 0.57 34.89 37.84
CA LYS A 54 0.60 35.71 39.04
C LYS A 54 -0.48 36.81 38.98
N ASP A 55 -0.58 37.51 37.86
CA ASP A 55 -1.57 38.57 37.64
C ASP A 55 -3.00 38.02 37.73
N LEU A 56 -3.28 36.86 37.12
CA LEU A 56 -4.58 36.17 37.18
C LEU A 56 -4.92 35.69 38.61
N HIS A 57 -3.91 35.30 39.38
CA HIS A 57 -4.08 34.93 40.78
C HIS A 57 -4.37 36.14 41.66
N GLU A 58 -3.67 37.26 41.45
CA GLU A 58 -3.92 38.53 42.14
C GLU A 58 -5.33 39.07 41.83
N GLN A 59 -5.80 38.89 40.58
CA GLN A 59 -7.17 39.19 40.15
C GLN A 59 -8.22 38.19 40.66
N LYS A 60 -7.83 37.17 41.44
CA LYS A 60 -8.70 36.12 41.98
C LYS A 60 -9.49 35.35 40.91
N GLN A 61 -8.93 35.23 39.70
CA GLN A 61 -9.53 34.43 38.62
C GLN A 61 -9.05 32.98 38.65
N ILE A 62 -7.89 32.74 39.26
CA ILE A 62 -7.29 31.41 39.48
C ILE A 62 -6.70 31.32 40.90
N GLU A 63 -6.57 30.10 41.40
CA GLU A 63 -5.90 29.84 42.67
C GLU A 63 -4.50 29.31 42.42
N GLY A 64 -3.53 29.83 43.17
CA GLY A 64 -2.15 29.38 43.19
C GLY A 64 -1.79 28.82 44.56
N ARG A 65 -1.18 27.64 44.61
CA ARG A 65 -0.64 27.06 45.85
C ARG A 65 0.86 26.77 45.72
N PRO A 66 1.65 27.07 46.76
CA PRO A 66 3.06 26.72 46.77
C PRO A 66 3.20 25.19 46.83
N ALA A 67 4.01 24.63 45.93
CA ALA A 67 4.37 23.23 45.88
C ALA A 67 5.91 23.12 45.82
N GLY A 68 6.53 23.07 46.99
CA GLY A 68 7.99 23.08 47.11
C GLY A 68 8.61 24.38 46.58
N LYS A 69 9.46 24.28 45.54
CA LYS A 69 10.16 25.43 44.94
C LYS A 69 9.35 26.18 43.88
N GLN A 70 8.17 25.70 43.52
CA GLN A 70 7.33 26.28 42.46
C GLN A 70 5.92 26.57 42.98
N ILE A 71 5.20 27.46 42.30
CA ILE A 71 3.77 27.70 42.54
C ILE A 71 3.00 26.98 41.44
N VAL A 72 1.97 26.24 41.85
CA VAL A 72 1.08 25.51 40.96
C VAL A 72 -0.27 26.22 40.97
N TYR A 73 -0.77 26.52 39.77
CA TYR A 73 -2.00 27.26 39.57
C TYR A 73 -3.09 26.34 39.03
N HIS A 74 -4.33 26.55 39.47
CA HIS A 74 -5.50 25.84 38.99
C HIS A 74 -6.69 26.79 38.86
N ALA A 75 -7.66 26.39 38.03
CA ALA A 75 -8.94 27.08 37.96
C ALA A 75 -9.67 26.96 39.31
N ILE A 76 -10.42 28.00 39.68
CA ILE A 76 -11.23 28.02 40.91
C ILE A 76 -12.39 27.04 40.75
N GLN A 77 -12.52 26.11 41.70
CA GLN A 77 -13.53 25.04 41.67
C GLN A 77 -14.68 25.26 42.66
N THR A 78 -14.79 26.45 43.25
CA THR A 78 -15.89 26.77 44.18
C THR A 78 -17.23 26.80 43.45
N LEU A 79 -18.30 26.27 44.08
CA LEU A 79 -19.67 26.22 43.56
C LEU A 79 -20.12 27.55 42.90
N ALA A 80 -19.78 28.69 43.49
CA ALA A 80 -20.18 30.01 42.99
C ALA A 80 -19.53 30.43 41.63
N HIS A 81 -18.44 29.80 41.21
CA HIS A 81 -17.73 30.14 39.95
C HIS A 81 -18.02 29.11 38.84
N LEU A 82 -18.48 27.90 39.19
CA LEU A 82 -18.87 26.86 38.21
C LEU A 82 -20.33 26.98 37.79
N THR A 83 -21.20 27.47 38.66
CA THR A 83 -22.63 27.68 38.38
C THR A 83 -23.02 29.10 38.80
N LYS A 84 -23.79 29.78 37.94
CA LYS A 84 -24.41 31.09 38.24
C LYS A 84 -25.34 31.05 39.46
N ASP A 85 -25.63 29.84 39.96
CA ASP A 85 -26.49 29.57 41.09
C ASP A 85 -25.73 28.72 42.14
N PRO A 86 -25.50 29.23 43.36
CA PRO A 86 -24.82 28.50 44.43
C PRO A 86 -25.63 27.34 45.01
N ALA A 87 -26.90 27.17 44.63
CA ALA A 87 -27.72 25.99 44.96
C ALA A 87 -27.58 24.82 43.97
N SER A 88 -26.76 24.97 42.92
CA SER A 88 -26.61 24.00 41.83
C SER A 88 -25.57 22.90 42.11
N SER A 89 -25.45 22.45 43.36
CA SER A 89 -24.79 21.16 43.60
C SER A 89 -25.71 20.06 43.05
N CYS A 90 -25.23 19.25 42.09
CA CYS A 90 -25.99 18.09 41.62
C CYS A 90 -26.41 17.24 42.82
N THR A 91 -27.71 16.94 42.92
CA THR A 91 -28.21 16.06 43.96
C THR A 91 -27.71 14.63 43.70
N PRO A 92 -27.67 13.76 44.73
CA PRO A 92 -27.30 12.35 44.54
C PRO A 92 -28.14 11.66 43.46
N GLU A 93 -29.41 12.01 43.35
CA GLU A 93 -30.34 11.47 42.34
C GLU A 93 -29.97 11.94 40.93
N GLN A 94 -29.58 13.21 40.77
CA GLN A 94 -29.11 13.76 39.50
C GLN A 94 -27.78 13.10 39.07
N LEU A 95 -26.87 12.85 40.01
CA LEU A 95 -25.63 12.11 39.74
C LEU A 95 -25.93 10.67 39.29
N ALA A 96 -26.83 9.96 39.99
CA ALA A 96 -27.22 8.60 39.61
C ALA A 96 -27.89 8.55 38.23
N ALA A 97 -28.70 9.56 37.89
CA ALA A 97 -29.30 9.68 36.56
C ALA A 97 -28.24 9.93 35.47
N LEU A 98 -27.24 10.79 35.74
CA LEU A 98 -26.12 11.01 34.84
C LEU A 98 -25.26 9.75 34.65
N ASP A 99 -25.00 9.00 35.72
CA ASP A 99 -24.27 7.73 35.63
C ASP A 99 -25.00 6.71 34.77
N THR A 100 -26.34 6.64 34.89
CA THR A 100 -27.17 5.77 34.06
C THR A 100 -27.08 6.19 32.59
N GLN A 101 -27.20 7.50 32.29
CA GLN A 101 -27.03 8.03 30.93
C GLN A 101 -25.63 7.74 30.37
N ILE A 102 -24.58 7.88 31.19
CA ILE A 102 -23.20 7.55 30.79
C ILE A 102 -23.08 6.07 30.44
N THR A 103 -23.67 5.17 31.23
CA THR A 103 -23.66 3.74 30.94
C THR A 103 -24.42 3.40 29.66
N ASP A 104 -25.60 4.00 29.46
CA ASP A 104 -26.41 3.79 28.26
C ASP A 104 -25.69 4.27 27.01
N LEU A 105 -25.14 5.48 27.03
CA LEU A 105 -24.39 6.04 25.90
C LEU A 105 -23.13 5.22 25.59
N ARG A 106 -22.43 4.69 26.62
CA ARG A 106 -21.28 3.79 26.40
C ARG A 106 -21.70 2.48 25.74
N ASN A 107 -22.83 1.91 26.17
CA ASN A 107 -23.38 0.69 25.56
C ASN A 107 -23.78 0.94 24.10
N GLN A 108 -24.49 2.02 23.82
CA GLN A 108 -24.88 2.43 22.46
C GLN A 108 -23.65 2.67 21.58
N THR A 109 -22.65 3.39 22.08
CA THR A 109 -21.40 3.65 21.34
C THR A 109 -20.70 2.34 20.98
N THR A 110 -20.64 1.39 21.92
CA THR A 110 -20.01 0.08 21.70
C THR A 110 -20.77 -0.71 20.62
N GLN A 111 -22.10 -0.74 20.70
CA GLN A 111 -22.96 -1.41 19.71
C GLN A 111 -22.84 -0.78 18.31
N LEU A 112 -22.90 0.56 18.22
CA LEU A 112 -22.75 1.29 16.95
C LEU A 112 -21.35 1.10 16.35
N THR A 113 -20.31 1.03 17.17
CA THR A 113 -18.95 0.77 16.69
C THR A 113 -18.82 -0.66 16.14
N ALA A 114 -19.41 -1.65 16.81
CA ALA A 114 -19.42 -3.03 16.35
C ALA A 114 -20.19 -3.20 15.03
N THR A 115 -21.38 -2.62 14.92
CA THR A 115 -22.19 -2.64 13.69
C THR A 115 -21.47 -1.94 12.53
N ALA A 116 -20.86 -0.78 12.77
CA ALA A 116 -20.07 -0.08 11.76
C ALA A 116 -18.86 -0.92 11.29
N LYS A 117 -18.24 -1.71 12.17
CA LYS A 117 -17.16 -2.64 11.78
C LYS A 117 -17.68 -3.76 10.87
N ILE A 118 -18.83 -4.35 11.20
CA ILE A 118 -19.47 -5.39 10.40
C ILE A 118 -19.84 -4.84 9.01
N LEU A 119 -20.52 -3.69 8.96
CA LEU A 119 -20.95 -3.07 7.70
C LEU A 119 -19.77 -2.68 6.79
N ARG A 120 -18.65 -2.22 7.37
CA ARG A 120 -17.42 -1.98 6.59
C ARG A 120 -16.86 -3.29 6.02
N GLY A 121 -16.89 -4.37 6.80
CA GLY A 121 -16.48 -5.70 6.34
C GLY A 121 -17.33 -6.21 5.18
N THR A 122 -18.66 -6.11 5.30
CA THR A 122 -19.58 -6.53 4.23
C THR A 122 -19.39 -5.68 2.98
N LEU A 123 -19.26 -4.35 3.13
CA LEU A 123 -19.03 -3.46 1.99
C LEU A 123 -17.70 -3.77 1.30
N SER A 124 -16.63 -4.03 2.06
CA SER A 124 -15.34 -4.44 1.49
C SER A 124 -15.44 -5.75 0.72
N SER A 125 -16.21 -6.72 1.21
CA SER A 125 -16.44 -7.99 0.51
C SER A 125 -17.21 -7.77 -0.79
N LEU A 126 -18.33 -7.04 -0.74
CA LEU A 126 -19.15 -6.76 -1.92
C LEU A 126 -18.38 -5.97 -2.98
N ASN A 127 -17.54 -5.02 -2.58
CA ASN A 127 -16.72 -4.24 -3.51
C ASN A 127 -15.48 -4.99 -4.02
N SER A 128 -15.09 -6.10 -3.40
CA SER A 128 -14.04 -6.97 -3.93
C SER A 128 -14.56 -7.91 -5.03
N GLU A 129 -15.89 -8.06 -5.11
CA GLU A 129 -16.55 -8.79 -6.17
C GLU A 129 -16.81 -7.88 -7.37
N LEU A 130 -16.71 -8.44 -8.56
CA LEU A 130 -16.98 -7.71 -9.79
C LEU A 130 -18.47 -7.35 -9.85
N SER A 131 -18.81 -6.14 -10.29
CA SER A 131 -20.22 -5.76 -10.37
C SER A 131 -20.97 -6.66 -11.37
N THR A 132 -22.28 -6.82 -11.17
CA THR A 132 -23.10 -7.64 -12.08
C THR A 132 -23.05 -7.11 -13.52
N ALA A 133 -22.95 -5.79 -13.70
CA ALA A 133 -22.82 -5.17 -15.01
C ALA A 133 -21.48 -5.51 -15.67
N ASP A 134 -20.38 -5.44 -14.90
CA ASP A 134 -19.04 -5.81 -15.39
C ASP A 134 -18.96 -7.30 -15.70
N LEU A 135 -19.60 -8.16 -14.91
CA LEU A 135 -19.71 -9.60 -15.18
C LEU A 135 -20.41 -9.86 -16.52
N ILE A 136 -21.54 -9.18 -16.79
CA ILE A 136 -22.25 -9.30 -18.06
C ILE A 136 -21.37 -8.86 -19.23
N SER A 137 -20.68 -7.71 -19.09
CA SER A 137 -19.78 -7.21 -20.14
C SER A 137 -18.63 -8.19 -20.40
N ASN A 138 -18.04 -8.78 -19.35
CA ASN A 138 -16.96 -9.75 -19.49
C ASN A 138 -17.43 -11.05 -20.14
N VAL A 139 -18.63 -11.53 -19.79
CA VAL A 139 -19.22 -12.72 -20.44
C VAL A 139 -19.40 -12.47 -21.93
N GLN A 140 -19.97 -11.33 -22.31
CA GLN A 140 -20.15 -10.97 -23.72
C GLN A 140 -18.81 -10.90 -24.46
N ALA A 141 -17.79 -10.27 -23.86
CA ALA A 141 -16.46 -10.20 -24.45
C ALA A 141 -15.83 -11.59 -24.66
N LEU A 142 -15.92 -12.47 -23.64
CA LEU A 142 -15.42 -13.84 -23.73
C LEU A 142 -16.18 -14.68 -24.77
N GLU A 143 -17.48 -14.47 -24.91
CA GLU A 143 -18.28 -15.12 -25.95
C GLU A 143 -17.84 -14.68 -27.35
N THR A 144 -17.59 -13.38 -27.55
CA THR A 144 -17.07 -12.88 -28.83
C THR A 144 -15.69 -13.44 -29.14
N GLU A 145 -14.76 -13.42 -28.17
CA GLU A 145 -13.42 -13.99 -28.35
C GLU A 145 -13.48 -15.49 -28.67
N LYS A 146 -14.36 -16.22 -27.99
CA LYS A 146 -14.60 -17.65 -28.27
C LYS A 146 -15.05 -17.85 -29.71
N THR A 147 -16.00 -17.04 -30.21
CA THR A 147 -16.46 -17.15 -31.60
C THR A 147 -15.34 -16.88 -32.60
N GLU A 148 -14.54 -15.84 -32.39
CA GLU A 148 -13.40 -15.51 -33.25
C GLU A 148 -12.34 -16.62 -33.27
N ILE A 149 -12.01 -17.18 -32.10
CA ILE A 149 -11.07 -18.30 -31.99
C ILE A 149 -11.60 -19.53 -32.72
N LEU A 150 -12.90 -19.83 -32.61
CA LEU A 150 -13.52 -20.96 -33.30
C LEU A 150 -13.53 -20.76 -34.81
N GLU A 151 -13.86 -19.58 -35.32
CA GLU A 151 -13.81 -19.27 -36.75
C GLU A 151 -12.38 -19.38 -37.29
N ARG A 152 -11.40 -18.85 -36.56
CA ARG A 152 -9.99 -19.01 -36.90
C ARG A 152 -9.58 -20.48 -36.89
N LEU A 153 -10.03 -21.25 -35.92
CA LEU A 153 -9.75 -22.68 -35.85
C LEU A 153 -10.36 -23.43 -37.04
N GLU A 154 -11.60 -23.14 -37.41
CA GLU A 154 -12.26 -23.76 -38.55
C GLU A 154 -11.58 -23.41 -39.87
N SER A 155 -11.18 -22.14 -40.08
CA SER A 155 -10.40 -21.77 -41.28
C SER A 155 -9.05 -22.51 -41.36
N LEU A 156 -8.34 -22.65 -40.23
CA LEU A 156 -7.11 -23.44 -40.14
C LEU A 156 -7.36 -24.94 -40.38
N LYS A 157 -8.50 -25.48 -39.96
CA LYS A 157 -8.89 -26.87 -40.23
C LYS A 157 -9.29 -27.10 -41.69
N ALA A 158 -9.91 -26.12 -42.34
CA ALA A 158 -10.39 -26.20 -43.71
C ALA A 158 -9.28 -25.97 -44.75
N GLY A 159 -8.18 -25.32 -44.36
CA GLY A 159 -7.00 -25.15 -45.21
C GLY A 159 -6.38 -26.47 -45.66
N LYS A 160 -5.74 -26.48 -46.83
CA LYS A 160 -5.02 -27.66 -47.39
C LYS A 160 -3.76 -28.06 -46.61
N ALA A 161 -3.42 -27.35 -45.53
CA ALA A 161 -2.24 -27.63 -44.73
C ALA A 161 -2.42 -28.92 -43.93
N LYS A 162 -1.51 -29.89 -44.14
CA LYS A 162 -1.51 -31.15 -43.38
C LYS A 162 -1.24 -30.84 -41.91
N LYS A 163 -2.17 -31.26 -41.04
CA LYS A 163 -2.01 -31.14 -39.57
C LYS A 163 -0.87 -32.05 -39.15
N VAL A 164 0.25 -31.47 -38.74
CA VAL A 164 1.40 -32.20 -38.20
C VAL A 164 1.42 -31.96 -36.70
N THR A 165 1.31 -33.03 -35.91
CA THR A 165 1.43 -32.90 -34.45
C THR A 165 2.87 -32.65 -34.06
N LYS A 166 3.09 -32.16 -32.84
CA LYS A 166 4.44 -31.93 -32.32
C LYS A 166 5.25 -33.22 -32.33
N GLU A 167 4.63 -34.34 -31.98
CA GLU A 167 5.26 -35.66 -31.95
C GLU A 167 5.68 -36.13 -33.35
N GLN A 168 4.81 -35.95 -34.34
CA GLN A 168 5.12 -36.29 -35.74
C GLN A 168 6.28 -35.44 -36.29
N ARG A 169 6.31 -34.15 -35.93
CA ARG A 169 7.43 -33.27 -36.32
C ARG A 169 8.74 -33.71 -35.68
N GLU A 170 8.71 -34.05 -34.40
CA GLU A 170 9.89 -34.51 -33.65
C GLU A 170 10.42 -35.85 -34.17
N GLU A 171 9.53 -36.76 -34.56
CA GLU A 171 9.88 -38.03 -35.22
C GLU A 171 10.65 -37.79 -36.53
N VAL A 172 10.06 -37.02 -37.45
CA VAL A 172 10.68 -36.69 -38.74
C VAL A 172 12.01 -35.95 -38.54
N GLU A 173 12.09 -35.04 -37.57
CA GLU A 173 13.33 -34.33 -37.27
C GLU A 173 14.42 -35.27 -36.73
N ARG A 174 14.05 -36.27 -35.94
CA ARG A 174 15.00 -37.28 -35.43
C ARG A 174 15.51 -38.16 -36.55
N GLU A 175 14.63 -38.67 -37.41
CA GLU A 175 14.99 -39.45 -38.58
C GLU A 175 15.91 -38.64 -39.50
N TRP A 176 15.54 -37.40 -39.81
CA TRP A 176 16.37 -36.50 -40.62
C TRP A 176 17.75 -36.28 -40.00
N LYS A 177 17.86 -36.08 -38.68
CA LYS A 177 19.14 -35.96 -37.97
C LYS A 177 20.00 -37.23 -38.07
N VAL A 178 19.39 -38.41 -38.12
CA VAL A 178 20.11 -39.69 -38.29
C VAL A 178 20.62 -39.82 -39.72
N TRP A 179 19.74 -39.66 -40.71
CA TRP A 179 20.11 -39.77 -42.13
C TRP A 179 21.14 -38.73 -42.54
N ARG A 180 21.02 -37.48 -42.06
CA ARG A 180 22.01 -36.42 -42.29
C ARG A 180 23.39 -36.77 -41.75
N ARG A 181 23.46 -37.36 -40.54
CA ARG A 181 24.72 -37.82 -39.95
C ARG A 181 25.33 -38.97 -40.76
N MET A 182 24.51 -39.90 -41.22
CA MET A 182 24.98 -41.01 -42.05
C MET A 182 25.47 -40.53 -43.42
N ALA A 183 24.73 -39.65 -44.09
CA ALA A 183 25.14 -39.05 -45.36
C ALA A 183 26.51 -38.36 -45.24
N LYS A 184 26.70 -37.53 -44.21
CA LYS A 184 27.98 -36.85 -43.96
C LYS A 184 29.12 -37.83 -43.70
N ARG A 185 28.89 -38.91 -42.94
CA ARG A 185 29.91 -39.95 -42.72
C ARG A 185 30.27 -40.67 -44.02
N ARG A 186 29.27 -41.00 -44.84
CA ARG A 186 29.48 -41.65 -46.14
C ARG A 186 30.22 -40.74 -47.12
N GLU A 187 29.89 -39.46 -47.15
CA GLU A 187 30.61 -38.46 -47.95
C GLU A 187 32.10 -38.41 -47.59
N VAL A 188 32.43 -38.41 -46.28
CA VAL A 188 33.82 -38.44 -45.82
C VAL A 188 34.52 -39.73 -46.23
N ILE A 189 33.87 -40.88 -46.09
CA ILE A 189 34.43 -42.17 -46.50
C ILE A 189 34.68 -42.18 -48.02
N ALA A 190 33.71 -41.76 -48.82
CA ALA A 190 33.83 -41.69 -50.27
C ALA A 190 34.98 -40.77 -50.69
N ARG A 191 35.09 -39.57 -50.08
CA ARG A 191 36.19 -38.63 -50.33
C ARG A 191 37.55 -39.24 -49.96
N ASN A 192 37.66 -39.94 -48.84
CA ASN A 192 38.91 -40.57 -48.40
C ASN A 192 39.33 -41.71 -49.34
N VAL A 193 38.39 -42.60 -49.71
CA VAL A 193 38.66 -43.71 -50.64
C VAL A 193 39.06 -43.18 -52.01
N TRP A 194 38.34 -42.16 -52.52
CA TRP A 194 38.70 -41.50 -53.75
C TRP A 194 40.11 -40.86 -53.67
N GLY A 195 40.45 -40.23 -52.56
CA GLY A 195 41.81 -39.69 -52.33
C GLY A 195 42.90 -40.75 -52.52
N ILE A 196 42.71 -41.93 -51.95
CA ILE A 196 43.66 -43.05 -52.09
C ILE A 196 43.77 -43.53 -53.56
N ILE A 197 42.63 -43.66 -54.25
CA ILE A 197 42.61 -44.06 -55.67
C ILE A 197 43.31 -43.00 -56.53
N ALA A 198 42.97 -41.73 -56.33
CA ALA A 198 43.52 -40.59 -57.06
C ALA A 198 45.05 -40.46 -56.88
N GLU A 199 45.59 -40.77 -55.71
CA GLU A 199 47.04 -40.78 -55.46
C GLU A 199 47.78 -41.86 -56.28
N SER A 200 47.10 -42.97 -56.61
CA SER A 200 47.69 -44.07 -57.37
C SER A 200 47.69 -43.86 -58.90
N VAL A 201 46.89 -42.90 -59.40
CA VAL A 201 46.80 -42.57 -60.83
C VAL A 201 47.69 -41.37 -61.13
N GLN A 202 48.72 -41.53 -61.96
CA GLN A 202 49.71 -40.48 -62.21
C GLN A 202 49.24 -39.43 -63.22
N ASP A 203 48.45 -39.84 -64.21
CA ASP A 203 47.90 -38.94 -65.22
C ASP A 203 46.64 -38.22 -64.70
N LYS A 204 46.51 -36.94 -65.07
CA LYS A 204 45.42 -36.08 -64.57
C LYS A 204 44.13 -36.28 -65.37
N GLU A 205 44.22 -36.53 -66.67
CA GLU A 205 43.04 -36.70 -67.53
C GLU A 205 42.37 -38.05 -67.22
N GLU A 206 43.15 -39.12 -67.09
CA GLU A 206 42.66 -40.45 -66.68
C GLU A 206 41.99 -40.44 -65.29
N ARG A 207 42.47 -39.59 -64.38
CA ARG A 207 41.89 -39.44 -63.03
C ARG A 207 40.53 -38.78 -63.04
N GLU A 208 40.34 -37.73 -63.83
CA GLU A 208 39.05 -37.04 -63.94
C GLU A 208 38.03 -37.92 -64.70
N GLU A 209 38.46 -38.61 -65.77
CA GLU A 209 37.60 -39.59 -66.47
C GLU A 209 37.15 -40.73 -65.55
N LEU A 210 38.05 -41.25 -64.71
CA LEU A 210 37.72 -42.29 -63.73
C LEU A 210 36.75 -41.79 -62.65
N ARG A 211 36.85 -40.52 -62.27
CA ARG A 211 35.96 -39.90 -61.27
C ARG A 211 34.53 -39.77 -61.79
N GLU A 212 34.42 -39.29 -63.01
CA GLU A 212 33.15 -39.13 -63.72
C GLU A 212 32.52 -40.51 -63.99
N ALA A 213 33.32 -41.50 -64.41
CA ALA A 213 32.87 -42.88 -64.61
C ALA A 213 32.36 -43.54 -63.32
N LEU A 214 32.89 -43.15 -62.15
CA LEU A 214 32.42 -43.61 -60.84
C LEU A 214 31.24 -42.79 -60.30
N GLY A 215 30.80 -41.75 -61.01
CA GLY A 215 29.65 -40.92 -60.62
C GLY A 215 29.87 -40.14 -59.32
N LEU A 216 31.10 -39.71 -59.05
CA LEU A 216 31.47 -39.00 -57.82
C LEU A 216 31.34 -37.47 -57.92
N ASP A 217 30.73 -36.97 -59.00
CA ASP A 217 30.58 -35.54 -59.30
C ASP A 217 29.16 -35.00 -59.06
N ASP A 218 28.21 -35.86 -58.67
CA ASP A 218 26.84 -35.55 -58.22
C ASP A 218 26.65 -35.77 -56.70
#